data_AF-A0A2G2GAQ8-F1
#
_entry.id   AF-A0A2G2GAQ8-F1
#
_cell.length_a   1.000
_cell.length_b   1.000
_cell.length_c   1.000
_cell.angle_alpha   90.00
_cell.angle_beta   90.00
_cell.angle_gamma   90.00
#
_symmetry.space_group_name_H-M   'P 1'
#
loop_
_entity.id
_entity.type
_entity.pdbx_description
1 polymer ?
#
loop_
_entity_poly.entity_id
_entity_poly.type
_entity_poly.pdbx_seq_one_letter_code
_entity_poly.pdbx_strand_id
1 'polypeptide(L)' 'MALSAHLEELNIKHTNLDTKIQDELKHPMPDAVRLTKLKKEKLHIKEKIASFIPH' A
#
# COMPACT_ATOMS: atom_id res chain seq x y z
N MET A 1 -10.87 21.37 0.24
CA MET A 1 -9.94 20.76 1.21
C MET A 1 -10.57 19.54 1.91
N ALA A 2 -10.76 18.43 1.21
CA ALA A 2 -11.15 17.14 1.81
C ALA A 2 -10.55 15.97 1.01
N LEU A 3 -10.51 16.12 -0.32
CA LEU A 3 -9.84 15.20 -1.23
C LEU A 3 -8.34 15.02 -0.91
N SER A 4 -7.65 16.10 -0.52
CA SER A 4 -6.24 16.10 -0.15
C SER A 4 -5.96 15.24 1.09
N ALA A 5 -6.83 15.35 2.10
CA ALA A 5 -6.72 14.55 3.34
C ALA A 5 -6.96 13.06 3.04
N HIS A 6 -7.92 12.74 2.18
CA HIS A 6 -8.20 11.36 1.80
C HIS A 6 -7.04 10.75 0.98
N LEU A 7 -6.46 11.52 0.06
CA LEU A 7 -5.24 11.11 -0.65
C LEU A 7 -4.06 10.89 0.30
N GLU A 8 -3.87 11.76 1.28
CA GLU A 8 -2.81 11.64 2.28
C GLU A 8 -2.99 10.38 3.13
N GLU A 9 -4.21 10.08 3.59
CA GLU A 9 -4.51 8.82 4.28
C GLU A 9 -4.20 7.58 3.42
N LEU A 10 -4.57 7.61 2.14
CA LEU A 10 -4.25 6.52 1.21
C LEU A 10 -2.74 6.39 1.01
N ASN A 11 -2.02 7.51 0.93
CA ASN A 11 -0.56 7.53 0.80
C ASN A 11 0.14 6.97 2.04
N ILE A 12 -0.33 7.33 3.24
CA ILE A 12 0.17 6.78 4.51
C ILE A 12 -0.06 5.27 4.54
N LYS A 13 -1.27 4.79 4.19
CA LYS A 13 -1.57 3.35 4.12
C LYS A 13 -0.68 2.62 3.11
N HIS A 14 -0.46 3.21 1.94
CA HIS A 14 0.44 2.67 0.92
C HIS A 14 1.88 2.53 1.45
N THR A 15 2.41 3.59 2.07
CA THR A 15 3.77 3.61 2.63
C THR A 15 3.95 2.59 3.75
N ASN A 16 2.93 2.42 4.58
CA ASN A 16 2.92 1.43 5.66
C ASN A 16 2.91 -0.01 5.12
N LEU A 17 2.11 -0.28 4.08
CA LEU A 17 2.14 -1.58 3.37
C LEU A 17 3.49 -1.85 2.74
N ASP A 18 4.12 -0.84 2.12
CA ASP A 18 5.44 -1.00 1.52
C ASP A 18 6.49 -1.34 2.58
N THR A 19 6.46 -0.63 3.70
CA THR A 19 7.34 -0.88 4.85
C THR A 19 7.16 -2.31 5.38
N LYS A 20 5.92 -2.78 5.54
CA LYS A 20 5.63 -4.16 5.95
C LYS A 20 6.17 -5.18 4.95
N ILE A 21 6.05 -4.93 3.64
CA ILE A 21 6.61 -5.82 2.62
C ILE A 21 8.14 -5.86 2.75
N GLN A 22 8.79 -4.71 2.89
CA GLN A 22 10.24 -4.63 3.03
C GLN A 22 10.75 -5.32 4.30
N ASP A 23 10.02 -5.16 5.41
CA ASP A 23 10.34 -5.82 6.68
C ASP A 23 10.25 -7.35 6.57
N GLU A 24 9.15 -7.85 6.00
CA GLU A 24 8.97 -9.29 5.75
C GLU A 24 10.01 -9.83 4.77
N LEU A 25 10.40 -9.08 3.73
CA LEU A 25 11.45 -9.47 2.78
C LEU A 25 12.85 -9.52 3.41
N LYS A 26 13.10 -8.76 4.48
CA LYS A 26 14.36 -8.80 5.22
C LYS A 26 14.46 -10.04 6.11
N HIS A 27 13.33 -10.67 6.43
CA HIS A 27 13.36 -11.90 7.19
C HIS A 27 13.90 -13.05 6.34
N PRO A 28 14.75 -13.93 6.90
CA PRO A 28 15.33 -15.06 6.17
C PRO A 28 14.27 -16.08 5.72
N MET A 29 13.10 -16.08 6.36
CA MET A 29 11.95 -16.90 5.99
C MET A 29 10.70 -16.01 5.85
N PRO A 30 10.53 -15.33 4.70
CA PRO A 30 9.39 -14.46 4.46
C PRO A 30 8.11 -15.28 4.32
N ASP A 31 7.03 -14.84 4.96
CA ASP A 31 5.73 -15.49 4.79
C ASP A 31 5.15 -15.13 3.41
N ALA A 32 5.23 -16.07 2.47
CA ALA A 32 4.82 -15.85 1.08
C ALA A 32 3.32 -15.49 0.94
N VAL A 33 2.47 -16.00 1.83
CA VAL A 33 1.02 -15.72 1.84
C VAL A 33 0.79 -14.28 2.26
N ARG A 34 1.43 -13.86 3.35
CA ARG A 34 1.40 -12.49 3.85
C ARG A 34 1.97 -11.51 2.84
N LEU A 35 3.09 -11.84 2.20
CA LEU A 35 3.72 -11.02 1.17
C LEU A 35 2.81 -10.83 -0.05
N THR A 36 2.15 -11.89 -0.48
CA THR A 36 1.18 -11.85 -1.60
C THR A 36 -0.04 -10.99 -1.24
N LYS A 37 -0.54 -11.12 -0.01
CA LYS A 37 -1.65 -10.29 0.48
C LYS A 37 -1.27 -8.81 0.53
N LEU A 38 -0.11 -8.48 1.12
CA LEU A 38 0.39 -7.12 1.21
C LEU A 38 0.60 -6.49 -0.17
N LYS A 39 1.15 -7.23 -1.14
CA LYS A 39 1.30 -6.77 -2.53
C LYS A 39 -0.05 -6.50 -3.20
N LYS A 40 -1.05 -7.36 -2.99
CA LYS A 40 -2.42 -7.13 -3.48
C LYS A 40 -3.07 -5.90 -2.85
N GLU A 41 -2.93 -5.72 -1.54
CA GLU A 41 -3.43 -4.53 -0.85
C GLU A 41 -2.75 -3.26 -1.37
N LYS A 42 -1.43 -3.28 -1.57
CA LYS A 42 -0.68 -2.16 -2.17
C LYS A 42 -1.21 -1.81 -3.55
N LEU A 43 -1.45 -2.80 -4.41
CA LEU A 43 -2.03 -2.59 -5.73
C LEU A 43 -3.41 -1.94 -5.65
N HIS A 44 -4.28 -2.44 -4.77
CA HIS A 44 -5.62 -1.91 -4.59
C HIS A 44 -5.62 -0.44 -4.09
N ILE A 45 -4.71 -0.09 -3.19
CA ILE A 45 -4.56 1.32 -2.77
C ILE A 45 -4.05 2.18 -3.92
N LYS A 46 -3.08 1.70 -4.70
CA LYS A 46 -2.59 2.41 -5.90
C LYS A 46 -3.72 2.68 -6.89
N GLU A 47 -4.60 1.71 -7.13
CA GLU A 47 -5.76 1.88 -8.02
C GLU A 47 -6.79 2.85 -7.44
N LYS A 48 -7.03 2.83 -6.13
CA LYS A 48 -7.87 3.83 -5.46
C LYS A 48 -7.29 5.23 -5.63
N ILE A 49 -5.99 5.42 -5.40
CA ILE A 49 -5.31 6.71 -5.60
C ILE A 49 -5.47 7.16 -7.06
N ALA A 50 -5.23 6.27 -8.02
CA ALA A 50 -5.40 6.57 -9.44
C ALA A 50 -6.86 6.96 -9.78
N SER A 51 -7.85 6.29 -9.18
CA SER A 51 -9.26 6.64 -9.34
C SER A 51 -9.61 8.01 -8.76
N PHE A 52 -8.87 8.48 -7.74
CA PHE A 52 -9.06 9.80 -7.13
C PHE A 52 -8.33 10.93 -7.87
N ILE A 53 -7.41 10.61 -8.78
CA ILE A 53 -6.71 11.57 -9.63
C ILE A 53 -7.45 11.59 -10.98
N PRO A 54 -8.43 12.48 -11.20
CA PRO A 54 -9.04 12.63 -12.51
C PRO A 54 -7.97 13.11 -13.51
N HIS A 55 -7.98 12.50 -14.69
CA HIS A 55 -7.03 12.74 -15.78
C HIS A 55 -7.33 14.03 -16.55
#